data_AF-A0A3E0TQ86-F1
#
_entry.id   AF-A0A3E0TQ86-F1
#
_cell.length_a   1.000
_cell.length_b   1.000
_cell.length_c   1.000
_cell.angle_alpha   90.00
_cell.angle_beta   90.00
_cell.angle_gamma   90.00
#
_symmetry.space_group_name_H-M   'P 1'
#
loop_
_entity.id
_entity.type
_entity.pdbx_description
1 polymer ?
#
loop_
_entity_poly.entity_id
_entity_poly.type
_entity_poly.pdbx_seq_one_letter_code
_entity_poly.pdbx_strand_id
1 'polypeptide(L)'
;MEKPLVLLIHGMGTHQPGAITDEFQKGLAESAKFLGIEDFNASDEFEFDEFNYSEFLDDWRNQHANHAQAITDAMLAGPSFLNRILSFQAKLANDEFLYTHWLDVFVYCVLDTVRVEVTAQLMAKLMTILKAAKDDNDNPREVIFVAHSLGTALLHDTLDLLYVGSGGEPDTTHTIRYVNYPIDGLWMVANVSRLTHILTRLRDPEHSIVRDNSVSHDGICTGFYPVFNEFDPFTLIKRYKVEPVFGELIRTKDFRRLSDGWVNPHDFGEYMSDPSVGGVFLDTHSSHDISLQQLRDAMASYRHTTLSGNASSKYKAIKKAIADIEHAIDQGASKTQKVILLMELYEHFKEAYDLLKSGFAKR
;
A
#
# COMPACT_ATOMS: atom_id res chain seq x y z
N MET A 1 19.03 -2.76 -23.65
CA MET A 1 18.73 -3.02 -22.23
C MET A 1 17.41 -3.74 -22.19
N GLU A 2 17.28 -4.77 -21.36
CA GLU A 2 15.96 -5.41 -21.15
C GLU A 2 14.98 -4.41 -20.52
N LYS A 3 13.68 -4.58 -20.80
CA LYS A 3 12.63 -3.76 -20.19
C LYS A 3 12.71 -3.88 -18.67
N PRO A 4 12.51 -2.82 -17.87
CA PRO A 4 12.41 -2.95 -16.43
C PRO A 4 11.32 -3.97 -16.04
N LEU A 5 11.58 -4.74 -14.98
CA LEU A 5 10.60 -5.65 -14.39
C LEU A 5 9.88 -4.93 -13.26
N VAL A 6 8.55 -4.84 -13.36
CA VAL A 6 7.69 -4.23 -12.35
C VAL A 6 6.93 -5.33 -11.61
N LEU A 7 7.25 -5.55 -10.35
CA LEU A 7 6.48 -6.42 -9.47
C LEU A 7 5.38 -5.60 -8.78
N LEU A 8 4.13 -5.96 -9.07
CA LEU A 8 2.95 -5.37 -8.46
C LEU A 8 2.50 -6.21 -7.26
N ILE A 9 2.41 -5.57 -6.09
CA ILE A 9 1.94 -6.20 -4.85
C ILE A 9 0.70 -5.45 -4.39
N HIS A 10 -0.44 -6.10 -4.50
CA HIS A 10 -1.70 -5.42 -4.22
C HIS A 10 -2.06 -5.38 -2.74
N GLY A 11 -3.11 -4.63 -2.44
CA GLY A 11 -3.64 -4.42 -1.11
C GLY A 11 -4.69 -5.44 -0.69
N MET A 12 -5.73 -4.94 -0.03
CA MET A 12 -6.84 -5.75 0.42
C MET A 12 -7.75 -6.15 -0.74
N GLY A 13 -8.53 -7.21 -0.55
CA GLY A 13 -9.51 -7.71 -1.51
C GLY A 13 -9.03 -8.90 -2.33
N THR A 14 -9.99 -9.53 -3.01
CA THR A 14 -9.74 -10.65 -3.92
C THR A 14 -9.57 -10.13 -5.33
N HIS A 15 -8.41 -10.40 -5.93
CA HIS A 15 -8.09 -10.00 -7.29
C HIS A 15 -7.91 -11.25 -8.15
N GLN A 16 -8.45 -11.22 -9.38
CA GLN A 16 -8.12 -12.27 -10.35
C GLN A 16 -6.71 -12.05 -10.88
N PRO A 17 -5.97 -13.11 -11.28
CA PRO A 17 -4.66 -12.95 -11.91
C PRO A 17 -4.71 -11.96 -13.07
N GLY A 18 -3.80 -10.99 -13.11
CA GLY A 18 -3.71 -9.94 -14.13
C GLY A 18 -4.57 -8.70 -13.84
N ALA A 19 -5.50 -8.74 -12.88
CA ALA A 19 -6.38 -7.61 -12.60
C ALA A 19 -5.62 -6.38 -12.10
N ILE A 20 -4.57 -6.58 -11.31
CA ILE A 20 -3.77 -5.49 -10.72
C ILE A 20 -2.88 -4.86 -11.79
N THR A 21 -2.31 -5.68 -12.68
CA THR A 21 -1.58 -5.23 -13.86
C THR A 21 -2.50 -4.41 -14.74
N ASP A 22 -3.71 -4.90 -15.04
CA ASP A 22 -4.68 -4.16 -15.83
C ASP A 22 -5.03 -2.80 -15.21
N GLU A 23 -5.24 -2.73 -13.89
CA GLU A 23 -5.50 -1.47 -13.17
C GLU A 23 -4.31 -0.52 -13.23
N PHE A 24 -3.11 -1.01 -12.95
CA PHE A 24 -1.87 -0.24 -12.98
C PHE A 24 -1.60 0.32 -14.38
N GLN A 25 -1.71 -0.52 -15.41
CA GLN A 25 -1.50 -0.15 -16.80
C GLN A 25 -2.55 0.86 -17.28
N LYS A 26 -3.83 0.70 -16.91
CA LYS A 26 -4.88 1.68 -17.20
C LYS A 26 -4.57 3.03 -16.57
N GLY A 27 -4.10 3.03 -15.31
CA GLY A 27 -3.68 4.25 -14.62
C GLY A 27 -2.51 4.94 -15.31
N LEU A 28 -1.45 4.19 -15.65
CA LEU A 28 -0.31 4.72 -16.40
C LEU A 28 -0.71 5.27 -17.77
N ALA A 29 -1.56 4.55 -18.51
CA ALA A 29 -2.05 5.00 -19.80
C ALA A 29 -2.87 6.29 -19.70
N GLU A 30 -3.64 6.45 -18.62
CA GLU A 30 -4.34 7.70 -18.37
C GLU A 30 -3.38 8.86 -18.05
N SER A 31 -2.39 8.63 -17.19
CA SER A 31 -1.34 9.63 -16.91
C SER A 31 -0.58 10.02 -18.19
N ALA A 32 -0.24 9.03 -19.04
CA ALA A 32 0.42 9.23 -20.32
C ALA A 32 -0.39 10.13 -21.28
N LYS A 33 -1.74 10.01 -21.29
CA LYS A 33 -2.59 10.93 -22.06
C LYS A 33 -2.48 12.37 -21.58
N PHE A 34 -2.43 12.62 -20.27
CA PHE A 34 -2.24 13.96 -19.72
C PHE A 34 -0.85 14.53 -20.07
N LEU A 35 0.15 13.65 -20.21
CA LEU A 35 1.48 14.00 -20.68
C LEU A 35 1.54 14.23 -22.19
N GLY A 36 0.46 13.95 -22.95
CA GLY A 36 0.47 14.05 -24.41
C GLY A 36 1.26 12.94 -25.11
N ILE A 37 1.44 11.79 -24.44
CA ILE A 37 2.04 10.59 -25.03
C ILE A 37 0.90 9.80 -25.70
N GLU A 38 0.82 9.89 -27.02
CA GLU A 38 -0.17 9.17 -27.82
C GLU A 38 0.15 7.68 -27.90
N ASP A 39 -0.90 6.84 -27.95
CA ASP A 39 -0.81 5.38 -28.11
C ASP A 39 0.10 4.67 -27.09
N PHE A 40 0.27 5.24 -25.88
CA PHE A 40 1.06 4.63 -24.83
C PHE A 40 0.55 3.24 -24.45
N ASN A 41 1.47 2.29 -24.40
CA ASN A 41 1.23 0.92 -23.97
C ASN A 41 2.31 0.52 -22.96
N ALA A 42 1.90 0.32 -21.71
CA ALA A 42 2.82 -0.02 -20.62
C ALA A 42 3.61 -1.31 -20.88
N SER A 43 3.05 -2.29 -21.60
CA SER A 43 3.75 -3.53 -21.94
C SER A 43 4.89 -3.33 -22.96
N ASP A 44 4.92 -2.18 -23.66
CA ASP A 44 6.02 -1.83 -24.55
C ASP A 44 7.24 -1.32 -23.77
N GLU A 45 7.03 -0.71 -22.61
CA GLU A 45 8.08 -0.17 -21.74
C GLU A 45 8.51 -1.15 -20.62
N PHE A 46 7.57 -1.94 -20.10
CA PHE A 46 7.76 -2.73 -18.88
C PHE A 46 7.35 -4.20 -19.06
N GLU A 47 7.96 -5.08 -18.27
CA GLU A 47 7.42 -6.41 -17.99
C GLU A 47 6.79 -6.42 -16.61
N PHE A 48 5.64 -7.08 -16.47
CA PHE A 48 4.89 -7.10 -15.23
C PHE A 48 4.87 -8.50 -14.63
N ASP A 49 5.04 -8.55 -13.32
CA ASP A 49 4.72 -9.72 -12.50
C ASP A 49 3.85 -9.28 -11.33
N GLU A 50 3.07 -10.19 -10.77
CA GLU A 50 2.13 -9.92 -9.69
C GLU A 50 2.38 -10.82 -8.49
N PHE A 51 2.26 -10.26 -7.29
CA PHE A 51 2.10 -11.04 -6.08
C PHE A 51 0.70 -10.81 -5.51
N ASN A 52 -0.09 -11.88 -5.54
CA ASN A 52 -1.45 -11.89 -5.03
C ASN A 52 -1.58 -12.84 -3.84
N TYR A 53 -1.68 -12.29 -2.63
CA TYR A 53 -1.89 -13.09 -1.41
C TYR A 53 -3.38 -13.30 -1.07
N SER A 54 -4.30 -12.83 -1.94
CA SER A 54 -5.73 -12.96 -1.68
C SER A 54 -6.15 -14.40 -1.66
N GLU A 55 -5.54 -15.30 -2.44
CA GLU A 55 -5.83 -16.73 -2.43
C GLU A 55 -5.68 -17.33 -1.02
N PHE A 56 -4.66 -16.93 -0.27
CA PHE A 56 -4.46 -17.42 1.09
C PHE A 56 -5.53 -16.87 2.05
N LEU A 57 -5.85 -15.58 1.92
CA LEU A 57 -6.90 -14.96 2.73
C LEU A 57 -8.28 -15.52 2.38
N ASP A 58 -8.52 -15.84 1.11
CA ASP A 58 -9.72 -16.50 0.60
C ASP A 58 -9.83 -17.92 1.12
N ASP A 59 -8.75 -18.71 1.07
CA ASP A 59 -8.72 -20.04 1.66
C ASP A 59 -9.01 -19.99 3.15
N TRP A 60 -8.41 -19.05 3.87
CA TRP A 60 -8.71 -18.84 5.28
C TRP A 60 -10.19 -18.45 5.48
N ARG A 61 -10.73 -17.52 4.69
CA ARG A 61 -12.15 -17.12 4.73
C ARG A 61 -13.09 -18.28 4.43
N ASN A 62 -12.77 -19.10 3.44
CA ASN A 62 -13.58 -20.22 2.95
C ASN A 62 -13.60 -21.37 3.95
N GLN A 63 -12.46 -21.66 4.60
CA GLN A 63 -12.37 -22.63 5.70
C GLN A 63 -13.20 -22.20 6.92
N HIS A 64 -13.47 -20.90 7.04
CA HIS A 64 -14.13 -20.30 8.19
C HIS A 64 -15.45 -19.63 7.81
N ALA A 65 -16.43 -20.41 7.32
CA ALA A 65 -17.75 -19.94 6.86
C ALA A 65 -18.51 -19.02 7.85
N ASN A 66 -18.16 -19.03 9.14
CA ASN A 66 -18.55 -18.04 10.12
C ASN A 66 -17.31 -17.27 10.62
N HIS A 67 -16.92 -16.21 9.90
CA HIS A 67 -15.72 -15.43 10.21
C HIS A 67 -15.72 -14.90 11.65
N ALA A 68 -16.87 -14.48 12.18
CA ALA A 68 -16.97 -13.98 13.55
C ALA A 68 -16.62 -15.05 14.59
N GLN A 69 -17.08 -16.29 14.38
CA GLN A 69 -16.74 -17.41 15.24
C GLN A 69 -15.25 -17.77 15.12
N ALA A 70 -14.73 -17.84 13.91
CA ALA A 70 -13.32 -18.13 13.67
C ALA A 70 -12.37 -17.10 14.30
N ILE A 71 -12.70 -15.81 14.20
CA ILE A 71 -11.98 -14.74 14.88
C ILE A 71 -12.04 -14.95 16.40
N THR A 72 -13.24 -15.22 16.93
CA THR A 72 -13.43 -15.43 18.38
C THR A 72 -12.61 -16.62 18.88
N ASP A 73 -12.60 -17.73 18.14
CA ASP A 73 -11.87 -18.95 18.46
C ASP A 73 -10.36 -18.73 18.37
N ALA A 74 -9.87 -18.09 17.30
CA ALA A 74 -8.46 -17.76 17.12
C ALA A 74 -7.93 -16.83 18.23
N MET A 75 -8.82 -16.04 18.83
CA MET A 75 -8.50 -15.12 19.91
C MET A 75 -8.73 -15.70 21.31
N LEU A 76 -9.27 -16.93 21.41
CA LEU A 76 -9.70 -17.53 22.67
C LEU A 76 -10.62 -16.60 23.49
N ALA A 77 -11.50 -15.87 22.81
CA ALA A 77 -12.33 -14.83 23.40
C ALA A 77 -13.72 -15.33 23.80
N GLY A 78 -14.36 -14.63 24.74
CA GLY A 78 -15.69 -15.00 25.25
C GLY A 78 -16.86 -14.52 24.37
N PRO A 79 -18.10 -14.98 24.67
CA PRO A 79 -19.30 -14.67 23.87
C PRO A 79 -19.61 -13.17 23.70
N SER A 80 -19.23 -12.33 24.66
CA SER A 80 -19.41 -10.86 24.55
C SER A 80 -18.60 -10.26 23.40
N PHE A 81 -17.42 -10.82 23.13
CA PHE A 81 -16.57 -10.39 22.02
C PHE A 81 -17.13 -10.84 20.67
N LEU A 82 -17.63 -12.08 20.59
CA LEU A 82 -18.33 -12.59 19.40
C LEU A 82 -19.50 -11.69 19.01
N ASN A 83 -20.37 -11.34 19.97
CA ASN A 83 -21.51 -10.46 19.73
C ASN A 83 -21.07 -9.08 19.22
N ARG A 84 -19.92 -8.58 19.68
CA ARG A 84 -19.35 -7.32 19.22
C ARG A 84 -18.88 -7.41 17.77
N ILE A 85 -18.19 -8.49 17.38
CA ILE A 85 -17.77 -8.72 16.00
C ILE A 85 -18.99 -8.83 15.08
N LEU A 86 -19.99 -9.64 15.46
CA LEU A 86 -21.22 -9.79 14.68
C LEU A 86 -21.94 -8.45 14.49
N SER A 87 -22.03 -7.64 15.56
CA SER A 87 -22.65 -6.32 15.49
C SER A 87 -21.90 -5.37 14.54
N PHE A 88 -20.57 -5.42 14.56
CA PHE A 88 -19.74 -4.61 13.67
C PHE A 88 -19.82 -5.07 12.22
N GLN A 89 -19.75 -6.38 11.96
CA GLN A 89 -19.94 -6.95 10.62
C GLN A 89 -21.30 -6.54 10.05
N ALA A 90 -22.36 -6.56 10.86
CA ALA A 90 -23.69 -6.10 10.44
C ALA A 90 -23.70 -4.61 10.04
N LYS A 91 -22.91 -3.74 10.70
CA LYS A 91 -22.78 -2.33 10.31
C LYS A 91 -22.06 -2.15 8.97
N LEU A 92 -21.15 -3.07 8.63
CA LEU A 92 -20.39 -3.05 7.38
C LEU A 92 -21.06 -3.81 6.24
N ALA A 93 -22.11 -4.60 6.50
CA ALA A 93 -22.71 -5.50 5.51
C ALA A 93 -23.20 -4.83 4.22
N ASN A 94 -23.49 -3.52 4.27
CA ASN A 94 -23.91 -2.73 3.10
C ASN A 94 -22.73 -2.07 2.36
N ASP A 95 -21.49 -2.29 2.78
CA ASP A 95 -20.26 -1.73 2.21
C ASP A 95 -19.26 -2.85 1.96
N GLU A 96 -19.37 -3.49 0.79
CA GLU A 96 -18.56 -4.65 0.39
C GLU A 96 -17.04 -4.35 0.43
N PHE A 97 -16.67 -3.12 0.06
CA PHE A 97 -15.30 -2.63 0.14
C PHE A 97 -14.82 -2.65 1.59
N LEU A 98 -15.47 -1.92 2.51
CA LEU A 98 -15.00 -1.90 3.90
C LEU A 98 -15.11 -3.26 4.59
N TYR A 99 -16.12 -4.08 4.27
CA TYR A 99 -16.32 -5.41 4.84
C TYR A 99 -15.16 -6.36 4.52
N THR A 100 -14.70 -6.41 3.28
CA THR A 100 -13.57 -7.28 2.89
C THR A 100 -12.26 -6.75 3.43
N HIS A 101 -12.08 -5.43 3.46
CA HIS A 101 -10.84 -4.77 3.81
C HIS A 101 -10.47 -4.92 5.29
N TRP A 102 -11.42 -4.74 6.22
CA TRP A 102 -11.10 -4.88 7.65
C TRP A 102 -10.70 -6.31 8.03
N LEU A 103 -11.27 -7.31 7.36
CA LEU A 103 -10.97 -8.71 7.63
C LEU A 103 -9.55 -9.04 7.20
N ASP A 104 -9.10 -8.54 6.05
CA ASP A 104 -7.71 -8.70 5.59
C ASP A 104 -6.72 -8.07 6.56
N VAL A 105 -6.99 -6.84 7.02
CA VAL A 105 -6.15 -6.19 8.05
C VAL A 105 -6.17 -6.97 9.35
N PHE A 106 -7.31 -7.49 9.77
CA PHE A 106 -7.39 -8.34 10.95
C PHE A 106 -6.51 -9.59 10.79
N VAL A 107 -6.69 -10.33 9.69
CA VAL A 107 -5.97 -11.59 9.46
C VAL A 107 -4.47 -11.33 9.42
N TYR A 108 -4.03 -10.31 8.67
CA TYR A 108 -2.62 -9.96 8.57
C TYR A 108 -2.03 -9.42 9.89
N CYS A 109 -2.70 -8.46 10.54
CA CYS A 109 -2.13 -7.80 11.71
C CYS A 109 -2.25 -8.61 13.01
N VAL A 110 -3.21 -9.52 13.11
CA VAL A 110 -3.55 -10.21 14.38
C VAL A 110 -3.19 -11.70 14.34
N LEU A 111 -3.30 -12.36 13.18
CA LEU A 111 -2.98 -13.78 13.05
C LEU A 111 -1.53 -13.98 12.59
N ASP A 112 -0.65 -14.15 13.58
CA ASP A 112 0.79 -14.28 13.36
C ASP A 112 1.15 -15.38 12.35
N THR A 113 0.46 -16.53 12.38
CA THR A 113 0.68 -17.65 11.45
C THR A 113 0.42 -17.28 10.00
N VAL A 114 -0.66 -16.55 9.73
CA VAL A 114 -1.01 -16.12 8.37
C VAL A 114 0.02 -15.12 7.86
N ARG A 115 0.38 -14.14 8.70
CA ARG A 115 1.40 -13.15 8.36
C ARG A 115 2.74 -13.81 8.01
N VAL A 116 3.22 -14.74 8.83
CA VAL A 116 4.48 -15.44 8.57
C VAL A 116 4.47 -16.19 7.25
N GLU A 117 3.37 -16.88 6.94
CA GLU A 117 3.22 -17.66 5.71
C GLU A 117 3.25 -16.75 4.46
N VAL A 118 2.41 -15.70 4.44
CA VAL A 118 2.36 -14.75 3.32
C VAL A 118 3.68 -14.00 3.14
N THR A 119 4.33 -13.61 4.24
CA THR A 119 5.67 -13.00 4.22
C THR A 119 6.71 -13.94 3.62
N ALA A 120 6.71 -15.23 3.99
CA ALA A 120 7.65 -16.21 3.46
C ALA A 120 7.49 -16.41 1.94
N GLN A 121 6.25 -16.45 1.46
CA GLN A 121 5.95 -16.58 0.02
C GLN A 121 6.38 -15.35 -0.77
N LEU A 122 6.06 -14.15 -0.28
CA LEU A 122 6.53 -12.92 -0.91
C LEU A 122 8.06 -12.90 -0.93
N MET A 123 8.71 -13.24 0.18
CA MET A 123 10.17 -13.30 0.27
C MET A 123 10.78 -14.23 -0.78
N ALA A 124 10.22 -15.42 -0.97
CA ALA A 124 10.65 -16.35 -2.01
C ALA A 124 10.53 -15.72 -3.41
N LYS A 125 9.39 -15.07 -3.70
CA LYS A 125 9.17 -14.40 -4.99
C LYS A 125 10.15 -13.25 -5.22
N LEU A 126 10.37 -12.39 -4.21
CA LEU A 126 11.33 -11.28 -4.28
C LEU A 126 12.74 -11.80 -4.58
N MET A 127 13.18 -12.86 -3.89
CA MET A 127 14.49 -13.47 -4.12
C MET A 127 14.63 -14.04 -5.54
N THR A 128 13.61 -14.75 -6.04
CA THR A 128 13.62 -15.28 -7.40
C THR A 128 13.76 -14.17 -8.44
N ILE A 129 12.98 -13.09 -8.29
CA ILE A 129 13.01 -11.94 -9.18
C ILE A 129 14.37 -11.25 -9.15
N LEU A 130 14.84 -10.87 -7.95
CA LEU A 130 16.10 -10.16 -7.80
C LEU A 130 17.28 -10.99 -8.31
N LYS A 131 17.28 -12.29 -8.02
CA LYS A 131 18.31 -13.21 -8.54
C LYS A 131 18.31 -13.25 -10.05
N ALA A 132 17.15 -13.46 -10.67
CA ALA A 132 17.04 -13.55 -12.13
C ALA A 132 17.45 -12.24 -12.81
N ALA A 133 17.12 -11.09 -12.23
CA ALA A 133 17.40 -9.78 -12.79
C ALA A 133 18.85 -9.30 -12.60
N LYS A 134 19.52 -9.71 -11.52
CA LYS A 134 20.85 -9.16 -11.16
C LYS A 134 22.01 -10.13 -11.31
N ASP A 135 21.77 -11.45 -11.42
CA ASP A 135 22.87 -12.42 -11.63
C ASP A 135 23.44 -12.37 -13.06
N ASP A 136 22.71 -11.78 -14.02
CA ASP A 136 23.24 -11.48 -15.35
C ASP A 136 24.13 -10.23 -15.30
N ASN A 137 25.43 -10.45 -15.10
CA ASN A 137 26.42 -9.37 -15.02
C ASN A 137 26.60 -8.61 -16.34
N ASP A 138 26.26 -9.21 -17.48
CA ASP A 138 26.46 -8.59 -18.79
C ASP A 138 25.26 -7.72 -19.19
N ASN A 139 24.08 -8.00 -18.64
CA ASN A 139 22.85 -7.25 -18.89
C ASN A 139 21.96 -7.21 -17.63
N PRO A 140 22.39 -6.53 -16.55
CA PRO A 140 21.58 -6.43 -15.34
C PRO A 140 20.29 -5.69 -15.64
N ARG A 141 19.19 -6.25 -15.14
CA ARG A 141 17.84 -5.72 -15.37
C ARG A 141 17.39 -4.85 -14.21
N GLU A 142 16.68 -3.77 -14.53
CA GLU A 142 16.04 -2.93 -13.53
C GLU A 142 14.84 -3.66 -12.89
N VAL A 143 14.72 -3.57 -11.57
CA VAL A 143 13.65 -4.18 -10.76
C VAL A 143 12.96 -3.09 -9.95
N ILE A 144 11.65 -2.96 -10.19
CA ILE A 144 10.80 -1.95 -9.56
C ILE A 144 9.70 -2.69 -8.78
N PHE A 145 9.57 -2.39 -7.50
CA PHE A 145 8.48 -2.91 -6.67
C PHE A 145 7.44 -1.82 -6.47
N VAL A 146 6.19 -2.12 -6.79
CA VAL A 146 5.06 -1.22 -6.55
C VAL A 146 4.06 -1.93 -5.66
N ALA A 147 3.94 -1.47 -4.43
CA ALA A 147 2.99 -1.98 -3.48
C ALA A 147 1.83 -1.00 -3.27
N HIS A 148 0.61 -1.52 -3.11
CA HIS A 148 -0.58 -0.72 -2.86
C HIS A 148 -1.24 -1.08 -1.52
N SER A 149 -1.66 -0.08 -0.73
CA SER A 149 -2.46 -0.26 0.48
C SER A 149 -1.84 -1.31 1.43
N LEU A 150 -2.56 -2.33 1.91
CA LEU A 150 -2.02 -3.37 2.79
C LEU A 150 -0.77 -4.08 2.22
N GLY A 151 -0.63 -4.16 0.89
CA GLY A 151 0.56 -4.65 0.23
C GLY A 151 1.81 -3.86 0.61
N THR A 152 1.69 -2.57 0.94
CA THR A 152 2.80 -1.74 1.43
C THR A 152 3.31 -2.19 2.80
N ALA A 153 2.41 -2.64 3.69
CA ALA A 153 2.81 -3.20 4.97
C ALA A 153 3.52 -4.54 4.78
N LEU A 154 2.92 -5.42 3.96
CA LEU A 154 3.49 -6.73 3.66
C LEU A 154 4.87 -6.63 3.00
N LEU A 155 5.00 -5.81 1.95
CA LEU A 155 6.28 -5.63 1.28
C LEU A 155 7.32 -5.03 2.24
N HIS A 156 6.93 -4.05 3.05
CA HIS A 156 7.82 -3.45 4.04
C HIS A 156 8.35 -4.49 5.04
N ASP A 157 7.45 -5.22 5.69
CA ASP A 157 7.81 -6.23 6.69
C ASP A 157 8.66 -7.37 6.06
N THR A 158 8.34 -7.77 4.82
CA THR A 158 9.11 -8.77 4.09
C THR A 158 10.51 -8.28 3.74
N LEU A 159 10.66 -7.05 3.25
CA LEU A 159 11.96 -6.48 2.91
C LEU A 159 12.82 -6.25 4.15
N ASP A 160 12.23 -5.76 5.25
CA ASP A 160 12.96 -5.62 6.51
C ASP A 160 13.47 -6.97 7.00
N LEU A 161 12.61 -8.00 6.99
CA LEU A 161 13.01 -9.34 7.38
C LEU A 161 14.07 -9.94 6.44
N LEU A 162 13.96 -9.70 5.14
CA LEU A 162 14.90 -10.21 4.14
C LEU A 162 16.30 -9.60 4.31
N TYR A 163 16.41 -8.28 4.43
CA TYR A 163 17.70 -7.57 4.44
C TYR A 163 18.32 -7.40 5.84
N VAL A 164 17.54 -7.56 6.91
CA VAL A 164 18.07 -7.54 8.29
C VAL A 164 18.19 -8.96 8.87
N GLY A 165 17.32 -9.87 8.47
CA GLY A 165 17.28 -11.23 8.98
C GLY A 165 17.05 -11.34 10.49
N SER A 166 17.15 -12.56 11.00
CA SER A 166 16.77 -12.92 12.37
C SER A 166 17.70 -12.35 13.47
N GLY A 167 18.90 -11.89 13.10
CA GLY A 167 19.88 -11.31 14.02
C GLY A 167 19.68 -9.83 14.33
N GLY A 168 18.80 -9.13 13.59
CA GLY A 168 18.55 -7.70 13.78
C GLY A 168 19.59 -6.77 13.16
N GLU A 169 20.66 -7.31 12.56
CA GLU A 169 21.72 -6.55 11.89
C GLU A 169 21.49 -6.50 10.38
N PRO A 170 21.49 -5.30 9.77
CA PRO A 170 21.32 -5.15 8.33
C PRO A 170 22.47 -5.81 7.57
N ASP A 171 22.21 -6.17 6.32
CA ASP A 171 23.26 -6.55 5.40
C ASP A 171 24.22 -5.38 5.17
N THR A 172 25.50 -5.64 5.36
CA THR A 172 26.62 -4.72 5.08
C THR A 172 27.59 -5.39 4.14
N THR A 173 28.62 -4.68 3.67
CA THR A 173 29.75 -5.30 2.95
C THR A 173 30.46 -6.41 3.74
N HIS A 174 30.23 -6.50 5.05
CA HIS A 174 30.80 -7.52 5.93
C HIS A 174 29.80 -8.59 6.37
N THR A 175 28.49 -8.37 6.13
CA THR A 175 27.37 -9.26 6.47
C THR A 175 26.47 -9.49 5.26
N ILE A 176 27.07 -9.57 4.06
CA ILE A 176 26.39 -9.62 2.75
C ILE A 176 25.51 -10.88 2.65
N ARG A 177 24.19 -10.71 2.66
CA ARG A 177 23.24 -11.74 2.17
C ARG A 177 22.57 -11.31 0.87
N TYR A 178 22.06 -10.08 0.84
CA TYR A 178 21.27 -9.51 -0.26
C TYR A 178 21.68 -8.09 -0.66
N VAL A 179 22.71 -7.49 -0.05
CA VAL A 179 23.20 -6.13 -0.43
C VAL A 179 23.65 -6.02 -1.89
N ASN A 180 23.96 -7.15 -2.55
CA ASN A 180 24.29 -7.20 -3.98
C ASN A 180 23.07 -7.18 -4.91
N TYR A 181 21.85 -7.23 -4.35
CA TYR A 181 20.60 -7.15 -5.08
C TYR A 181 19.86 -5.86 -4.71
N PRO A 182 20.36 -4.68 -5.09
CA PRO A 182 19.65 -3.43 -4.83
C PRO A 182 18.34 -3.39 -5.64
N ILE A 183 17.31 -2.83 -5.03
CA ILE A 183 16.03 -2.54 -5.69
C ILE A 183 16.16 -1.18 -6.38
N ASP A 184 15.81 -1.07 -7.66
CA ASP A 184 16.01 0.19 -8.38
C ASP A 184 14.92 1.22 -8.04
N GLY A 185 13.66 0.79 -8.00
CA GLY A 185 12.52 1.61 -7.58
C GLY A 185 11.64 0.91 -6.55
N LEU A 186 11.30 1.61 -5.46
CA LEU A 186 10.39 1.11 -4.43
C LEU A 186 9.24 2.10 -4.22
N TRP A 187 8.07 1.76 -4.76
CA TRP A 187 6.86 2.57 -4.71
C TRP A 187 5.88 2.02 -3.68
N MET A 188 5.52 2.84 -2.71
CA MET A 188 4.60 2.49 -1.63
C MET A 188 3.34 3.34 -1.76
N VAL A 189 2.42 2.89 -2.61
CA VAL A 189 1.20 3.61 -2.97
C VAL A 189 0.10 3.36 -1.95
N ALA A 190 -0.57 4.43 -1.51
CA ALA A 190 -1.48 4.39 -0.38
C ALA A 190 -0.83 3.75 0.88
N ASN A 191 0.37 4.22 1.24
CA ASN A 191 1.20 3.55 2.25
C ASN A 191 0.53 3.49 3.64
N VAL A 192 0.20 2.28 4.08
CA VAL A 192 -0.40 1.98 5.40
C VAL A 192 0.57 1.22 6.34
N SER A 193 1.84 1.05 5.98
CA SER A 193 2.82 0.30 6.80
C SER A 193 2.93 0.85 8.23
N ARG A 194 2.82 2.17 8.41
CA ARG A 194 2.83 2.80 9.73
C ARG A 194 1.53 2.57 10.51
N LEU A 195 0.40 2.46 9.81
CA LEU A 195 -0.87 2.12 10.43
C LEU A 195 -0.84 0.66 10.93
N THR A 196 -0.35 -0.28 10.13
CA THR A 196 -0.25 -1.68 10.53
C THR A 196 0.78 -1.89 11.65
N HIS A 197 1.88 -1.14 11.65
CA HIS A 197 2.88 -1.13 12.72
C HIS A 197 2.27 -0.90 14.11
N ILE A 198 1.23 -0.06 14.24
CA ILE A 198 0.51 0.17 15.49
C ILE A 198 0.02 -1.15 16.10
N LEU A 199 -0.46 -2.06 15.25
CA LEU A 199 -1.05 -3.34 15.63
C LEU A 199 0.01 -4.44 15.75
N THR A 200 0.88 -4.57 14.75
CA THR A 200 1.85 -5.67 14.61
C THR A 200 3.05 -5.49 15.53
N ARG A 201 3.48 -4.24 15.78
CA ARG A 201 4.73 -3.90 16.49
C ARG A 201 5.97 -4.58 15.90
N LEU A 202 5.92 -4.86 14.59
CA LEU A 202 7.11 -5.13 13.79
C LEU A 202 7.95 -3.86 13.67
N ARG A 203 9.06 -3.90 12.93
CA ARG A 203 9.98 -2.75 12.86
C ARG A 203 9.23 -1.51 12.40
N ASP A 204 9.52 -0.38 13.04
CA ASP A 204 8.91 0.89 12.65
C ASP A 204 9.35 1.27 11.23
N PRO A 205 8.42 1.45 10.27
CA PRO A 205 8.76 1.85 8.92
C PRO A 205 9.58 3.15 8.82
N GLU A 206 9.35 4.12 9.71
CA GLU A 206 10.09 5.40 9.71
C GLU A 206 11.55 5.25 10.18
N HIS A 207 11.87 4.14 10.83
CA HIS A 207 13.21 3.84 11.35
C HIS A 207 13.84 2.59 10.71
N SER A 208 13.22 2.08 9.65
CA SER A 208 13.68 0.88 8.93
C SER A 208 14.70 1.21 7.83
N ILE A 209 15.39 0.17 7.35
CA ILE A 209 16.28 0.26 6.17
C ILE A 209 15.50 0.16 4.85
N VAL A 210 14.18 -0.05 4.90
CA VAL A 210 13.32 -0.14 3.72
C VAL A 210 13.04 1.26 3.20
N ARG A 211 14.06 1.82 2.57
CA ARG A 211 14.12 3.16 1.98
C ARG A 211 15.31 3.24 1.04
N ASP A 212 15.52 4.41 0.46
CA ASP A 212 16.66 4.68 -0.40
C ASP A 212 17.98 4.74 0.37
N ASN A 213 19.03 4.17 -0.23
CA ASN A 213 20.36 4.15 0.36
C ASN A 213 21.04 5.50 0.16
N SER A 214 21.64 6.07 1.20
CA SER A 214 22.34 7.36 1.11
C SER A 214 23.61 7.40 1.96
N VAL A 215 24.41 8.46 1.81
CA VAL A 215 25.65 8.64 2.59
C VAL A 215 25.39 8.71 4.10
N SER A 216 24.19 9.17 4.51
CA SER A 216 23.83 9.35 5.91
C SER A 216 22.99 8.20 6.50
N HIS A 217 22.53 7.28 5.66
CA HIS A 217 21.56 6.26 6.05
C HIS A 217 21.66 5.03 5.15
N ASP A 218 21.73 3.85 5.78
CA ASP A 218 21.59 2.59 5.07
C ASP A 218 20.16 2.44 4.52
N GLY A 219 20.08 2.01 3.26
CA GLY A 219 18.85 1.71 2.56
C GLY A 219 19.04 0.56 1.57
N ILE A 220 17.94 0.01 1.08
CA ILE A 220 17.93 -1.19 0.22
C ILE A 220 17.53 -0.91 -1.22
N CYS A 221 17.12 0.33 -1.52
CA CYS A 221 16.75 0.75 -2.86
C CYS A 221 17.48 2.00 -3.33
N THR A 222 17.44 2.26 -4.64
CA THR A 222 17.99 3.46 -5.25
C THR A 222 17.00 4.62 -5.15
N GLY A 223 15.74 4.42 -5.58
CA GLY A 223 14.65 5.39 -5.45
C GLY A 223 13.53 4.87 -4.55
N PHE A 224 13.07 5.72 -3.62
CA PHE A 224 11.96 5.39 -2.72
C PHE A 224 10.81 6.39 -2.86
N TYR A 225 9.62 5.90 -3.18
CA TYR A 225 8.44 6.71 -3.51
C TYR A 225 7.24 6.35 -2.63
N PRO A 226 7.21 6.84 -1.37
CA PRO A 226 6.01 6.80 -0.56
C PRO A 226 4.96 7.76 -1.14
N VAL A 227 3.75 7.24 -1.42
CA VAL A 227 2.66 7.99 -2.04
C VAL A 227 1.40 7.93 -1.18
N PHE A 228 0.72 9.06 -1.04
CA PHE A 228 -0.59 9.12 -0.39
C PHE A 228 -1.47 10.25 -0.93
N ASN A 229 -2.79 10.07 -0.77
CA ASN A 229 -3.80 11.06 -1.11
C ASN A 229 -4.46 11.64 0.16
N GLU A 230 -4.64 12.96 0.24
CA GLU A 230 -5.34 13.59 1.38
C GLU A 230 -6.82 13.20 1.52
N PHE A 231 -7.42 12.65 0.48
CA PHE A 231 -8.79 12.14 0.52
C PHE A 231 -8.88 10.65 0.80
N ASP A 232 -7.75 9.93 0.79
CA ASP A 232 -7.69 8.52 1.16
C ASP A 232 -7.64 8.39 2.69
N PRO A 233 -8.73 7.93 3.33
CA PRO A 233 -8.81 7.91 4.79
C PRO A 233 -7.79 6.98 5.43
N PHE A 234 -7.33 5.94 4.74
CA PHE A 234 -6.36 4.99 5.28
C PHE A 234 -4.97 5.62 5.45
N THR A 235 -4.63 6.60 4.60
CA THR A 235 -3.31 7.26 4.59
C THR A 235 -3.26 8.57 5.39
N LEU A 236 -4.43 9.08 5.80
CA LEU A 236 -4.54 10.24 6.68
C LEU A 236 -4.04 9.97 8.09
N ILE A 237 -3.97 8.70 8.43
CA ILE A 237 -3.68 8.18 9.75
C ILE A 237 -2.26 7.67 9.77
N LYS A 238 -1.48 8.10 10.77
CA LYS A 238 -0.12 7.62 11.01
C LYS A 238 0.70 7.53 9.73
N ARG A 239 0.55 8.53 8.88
CA ARG A 239 1.25 8.68 7.62
C ARG A 239 2.77 8.52 7.78
N TYR A 240 3.40 7.89 6.80
CA TYR A 240 4.85 7.88 6.64
C TYR A 240 5.38 9.29 6.37
N LYS A 241 6.37 9.76 7.14
CA LYS A 241 6.83 11.17 7.08
C LYS A 241 8.29 11.35 6.71
N VAL A 242 9.05 10.27 6.57
CA VAL A 242 10.47 10.38 6.21
C VAL A 242 10.54 10.82 4.76
N GLU A 243 11.25 11.91 4.50
CA GLU A 243 11.53 12.39 3.15
C GLU A 243 12.63 11.49 2.54
N PRO A 244 12.39 10.88 1.36
CA PRO A 244 13.42 10.18 0.60
C PRO A 244 14.57 11.14 0.22
N VAL A 245 15.76 10.57 0.00
CA VAL A 245 16.95 11.30 -0.47
C VAL A 245 17.01 11.38 -1.99
N PHE A 246 16.68 10.29 -2.68
CA PHE A 246 16.77 10.12 -4.13
C PHE A 246 15.40 9.94 -4.79
N GLY A 247 14.41 9.41 -4.08
CA GLY A 247 13.02 9.39 -4.55
C GLY A 247 12.22 10.62 -4.13
N GLU A 248 10.90 10.49 -4.04
CA GLU A 248 10.00 11.58 -3.65
C GLU A 248 8.86 11.10 -2.75
N LEU A 249 8.59 11.86 -1.68
CA LEU A 249 7.37 11.70 -0.88
C LEU A 249 6.20 12.41 -1.56
N ILE A 250 5.47 11.69 -2.39
CA ILE A 250 4.41 12.24 -3.24
C ILE A 250 3.11 12.40 -2.44
N ARG A 251 2.58 13.62 -2.46
CA ARG A 251 1.38 14.02 -1.70
C ARG A 251 0.32 14.53 -2.66
N THR A 252 -0.67 13.71 -2.96
CA THR A 252 -1.78 14.12 -3.81
C THR A 252 -2.95 14.64 -2.97
N LYS A 253 -3.71 15.57 -3.54
CA LYS A 253 -4.86 16.22 -2.89
C LYS A 253 -6.03 16.35 -3.85
N ASP A 254 -6.03 15.50 -4.85
CA ASP A 254 -6.88 15.53 -6.02
C ASP A 254 -7.40 14.10 -6.24
N PHE A 255 -8.65 13.95 -6.63
CA PHE A 255 -9.23 12.69 -7.10
C PHE A 255 -10.31 13.00 -8.14
N ARG A 256 -10.42 12.15 -9.16
CA ARG A 256 -11.27 12.41 -10.32
C ARG A 256 -12.75 12.24 -10.02
N ARG A 257 -13.54 13.04 -10.73
CA ARG A 257 -14.98 12.85 -10.91
C ARG A 257 -15.23 12.34 -12.32
N LEU A 258 -15.78 11.15 -12.43
CA LEU A 258 -16.22 10.58 -13.71
C LEU A 258 -17.70 10.88 -13.93
N SER A 259 -18.19 10.64 -15.15
CA SER A 259 -19.59 10.88 -15.53
C SER A 259 -20.59 10.03 -14.75
N ASP A 260 -20.17 8.86 -14.28
CA ASP A 260 -20.92 7.86 -13.54
C ASP A 260 -20.75 7.94 -12.02
N GLY A 261 -19.85 8.81 -11.52
CA GLY A 261 -19.66 8.98 -10.09
C GLY A 261 -18.29 9.53 -9.70
N TRP A 262 -17.88 9.22 -8.49
CA TRP A 262 -16.58 9.59 -7.94
C TRP A 262 -15.67 8.37 -7.98
N VAL A 263 -14.41 8.57 -8.35
CA VAL A 263 -13.41 7.51 -8.22
C VAL A 263 -13.05 7.38 -6.74
N ASN A 264 -12.85 6.15 -6.27
CA ASN A 264 -12.39 5.91 -4.92
C ASN A 264 -10.95 6.48 -4.77
N PRO A 265 -10.68 7.40 -3.85
CA PRO A 265 -9.33 7.96 -3.67
C PRO A 265 -8.30 6.93 -3.15
N HIS A 266 -8.76 5.75 -2.73
CA HIS A 266 -7.92 4.59 -2.38
C HIS A 266 -7.73 3.60 -3.55
N ASP A 267 -8.23 3.91 -4.74
CA ASP A 267 -8.08 3.04 -5.92
C ASP A 267 -6.66 3.12 -6.48
N PHE A 268 -6.06 1.96 -6.80
CA PHE A 268 -4.68 1.90 -7.26
C PHE A 268 -4.51 2.54 -8.64
N GLY A 269 -5.43 2.25 -9.57
CA GLY A 269 -5.43 2.84 -10.90
C GLY A 269 -5.62 4.35 -10.85
N GLU A 270 -6.41 4.87 -9.92
CA GLU A 270 -6.60 6.30 -9.69
C GLU A 270 -5.32 7.00 -9.21
N TYR A 271 -4.59 6.40 -8.26
CA TYR A 271 -3.27 6.92 -7.88
C TYR A 271 -2.36 7.02 -9.10
N MET A 272 -2.28 5.97 -9.91
CA MET A 272 -1.41 5.94 -11.09
C MET A 272 -1.92 6.83 -12.24
N SER A 273 -3.19 7.20 -12.24
CA SER A 273 -3.77 8.16 -13.21
C SER A 273 -3.36 9.60 -12.95
N ASP A 274 -2.98 9.93 -11.71
CA ASP A 274 -2.48 11.26 -11.35
C ASP A 274 -1.06 11.47 -11.90
N PRO A 275 -0.81 12.48 -12.76
CA PRO A 275 0.52 12.73 -13.29
C PRO A 275 1.59 13.02 -12.24
N SER A 276 1.22 13.42 -11.03
CA SER A 276 2.16 13.52 -9.91
C SER A 276 2.66 12.19 -9.37
N VAL A 277 2.00 11.09 -9.72
CA VAL A 277 2.42 9.72 -9.38
C VAL A 277 2.81 8.97 -10.64
N GLY A 278 1.86 8.73 -11.55
CA GLY A 278 2.11 8.00 -12.78
C GLY A 278 3.05 8.72 -13.74
N GLY A 279 2.99 10.05 -13.79
CA GLY A 279 3.90 10.82 -14.64
C GLY A 279 5.34 10.79 -14.12
N VAL A 280 5.53 10.88 -12.80
CA VAL A 280 6.84 10.69 -12.16
C VAL A 280 7.33 9.26 -12.35
N PHE A 281 6.45 8.25 -12.25
CA PHE A 281 6.81 6.86 -12.53
C PHE A 281 7.33 6.69 -13.95
N LEU A 282 6.62 7.23 -14.95
CA LEU A 282 7.04 7.17 -16.35
C LEU A 282 8.34 7.93 -16.60
N ASP A 283 8.50 9.14 -16.04
CA ASP A 283 9.72 9.93 -16.18
C ASP A 283 10.95 9.21 -15.59
N THR A 284 10.73 8.50 -14.48
CA THR A 284 11.82 7.80 -13.77
C THR A 284 12.23 6.50 -14.46
N HIS A 285 11.26 5.73 -14.96
CA HIS A 285 11.48 4.31 -15.28
C HIS A 285 11.21 3.94 -16.74
N SER A 286 10.59 4.82 -17.55
CA SER A 286 10.32 4.53 -18.97
C SER A 286 11.41 5.08 -19.89
N SER A 287 11.32 4.78 -21.18
CA SER A 287 12.17 5.37 -22.21
C SER A 287 11.75 6.77 -22.66
N HIS A 288 10.64 7.30 -22.13
CA HIS A 288 10.12 8.62 -22.50
C HIS A 288 10.91 9.75 -21.83
N ASP A 289 11.32 10.74 -22.63
CA ASP A 289 11.92 11.99 -22.14
C ASP A 289 10.80 12.97 -21.76
N ILE A 290 10.41 12.99 -20.49
CA ILE A 290 9.33 13.84 -19.98
C ILE A 290 9.92 15.11 -19.38
N SER A 291 9.69 16.24 -20.03
CA SER A 291 10.19 17.51 -19.49
C SER A 291 9.42 17.92 -18.22
N LEU A 292 10.09 18.64 -17.32
CA LEU A 292 9.44 19.24 -16.14
C LEU A 292 8.24 20.13 -16.50
N GLN A 293 8.27 20.80 -17.67
CA GLN A 293 7.16 21.63 -18.14
C GLN A 293 5.97 20.76 -18.56
N GLN A 294 6.21 19.69 -19.32
CA GLN A 294 5.20 18.72 -19.72
C GLN A 294 4.52 18.08 -18.49
N LEU A 295 5.29 17.68 -17.48
CA LEU A 295 4.76 17.14 -16.23
C LEU A 295 3.87 18.16 -15.49
N ARG A 296 4.30 19.43 -15.43
CA ARG A 296 3.50 20.51 -14.81
C ARG A 296 2.19 20.76 -15.56
N ASP A 297 2.23 20.76 -16.89
CA ASP A 297 1.06 20.97 -17.73
C ASP A 297 0.08 19.78 -17.63
N ALA A 298 0.61 18.56 -17.53
CA ALA A 298 -0.17 17.35 -17.25
C ALA A 298 -0.86 17.42 -15.90
N MET A 299 -0.14 17.77 -14.82
CA MET A 299 -0.74 17.95 -13.49
C MET A 299 -1.81 19.05 -13.46
N ALA A 300 -1.59 20.15 -14.20
CA ALA A 300 -2.59 21.22 -14.30
C ALA A 300 -3.85 20.74 -15.04
N SER A 301 -3.68 20.01 -16.14
CA SER A 301 -4.77 19.43 -16.93
C SER A 301 -5.56 18.40 -16.13
N TYR A 302 -4.87 17.52 -15.40
CA TYR A 302 -5.47 16.53 -14.51
C TYR A 302 -6.37 17.21 -13.46
N ARG A 303 -5.90 18.30 -12.83
CA ARG A 303 -6.68 19.04 -11.82
C ARG A 303 -7.98 19.64 -12.33
N HIS A 304 -8.14 19.85 -13.63
CA HIS A 304 -9.41 20.29 -14.20
C HIS A 304 -10.47 19.17 -14.24
N THR A 305 -10.05 17.92 -14.04
CA THR A 305 -10.92 16.73 -13.98
C THR A 305 -11.20 16.26 -12.54
N THR A 306 -10.57 16.89 -11.56
CA THR A 306 -10.60 16.47 -10.16
C THR A 306 -11.38 17.42 -9.27
N LEU A 307 -11.71 16.92 -8.09
CA LEU A 307 -11.98 17.79 -6.96
C LEU A 307 -10.73 17.98 -6.12
N SER A 308 -10.52 19.23 -5.69
CA SER A 308 -9.48 19.61 -4.75
C SER A 308 -10.09 20.17 -3.46
N GLY A 309 -9.36 20.02 -2.36
CA GLY A 309 -9.77 20.59 -1.07
C GLY A 309 -8.93 20.09 0.09
N ASN A 310 -9.08 20.73 1.25
CA ASN A 310 -8.40 20.30 2.47
C ASN A 310 -9.36 19.41 3.29
N ALA A 311 -9.06 18.12 3.32
CA ALA A 311 -9.89 17.16 4.02
C ALA A 311 -9.60 17.15 5.55
N SER A 312 -8.47 17.70 5.98
CA SER A 312 -7.95 17.58 7.35
C SER A 312 -8.84 18.13 8.46
N SER A 313 -9.70 19.12 8.17
CA SER A 313 -10.63 19.68 9.16
C SER A 313 -11.82 18.75 9.46
N LYS A 314 -12.16 17.86 8.52
CA LYS A 314 -13.30 16.93 8.64
C LYS A 314 -12.96 15.66 9.41
N TYR A 315 -11.69 15.38 9.66
CA TYR A 315 -11.23 14.10 10.25
C TYR A 315 -10.73 14.20 11.69
N LYS A 316 -11.20 15.19 12.45
CA LYS A 316 -10.78 15.38 13.86
C LYS A 316 -11.13 14.16 14.73
N ALA A 317 -12.30 13.55 14.53
CA ALA A 317 -12.73 12.35 15.27
C ALA A 317 -11.79 11.16 15.00
N ILE A 318 -11.44 10.95 13.74
CA ILE A 318 -10.51 9.90 13.29
C ILE A 318 -9.14 10.11 13.92
N LYS A 319 -8.60 11.34 13.87
CA LYS A 319 -7.33 11.71 14.51
C LYS A 319 -7.30 11.36 16.00
N LYS A 320 -8.39 11.64 16.71
CA LYS A 320 -8.53 11.33 18.14
C LYS A 320 -8.58 9.81 18.37
N ALA A 321 -9.40 9.08 17.61
CA ALA A 321 -9.53 7.63 17.75
C ALA A 321 -8.19 6.93 17.62
N ILE A 322 -7.36 7.31 16.64
CA ILE A 322 -6.01 6.74 16.48
C ILE A 322 -5.17 7.00 17.72
N ALA A 323 -5.13 8.24 18.22
CA ALA A 323 -4.32 8.56 19.39
C ALA A 323 -4.74 7.72 20.61
N ASP A 324 -6.04 7.47 20.75
CA ASP A 324 -6.58 6.60 21.81
C ASP A 324 -6.15 5.13 21.59
N ILE A 325 -6.17 4.63 20.34
CA ILE A 325 -5.66 3.30 19.95
C ILE A 325 -4.15 3.18 20.26
N GLU A 326 -3.40 4.19 19.84
CA GLU A 326 -2.05 4.60 20.23
C GLU A 326 -1.68 4.20 21.65
N HIS A 327 -2.30 5.01 22.49
CA HIS A 327 -2.14 5.03 23.92
C HIS A 327 -2.52 3.68 24.53
N ALA A 328 -3.63 3.09 24.10
CA ALA A 328 -4.07 1.80 24.61
C ALA A 328 -3.06 0.69 24.27
N ILE A 329 -2.50 0.68 23.06
CA ILE A 329 -1.54 -0.35 22.66
C ILE A 329 -0.19 -0.14 23.34
N ASP A 330 0.26 1.11 23.49
CA ASP A 330 1.48 1.43 24.25
C ASP A 330 1.37 1.02 25.73
N GLN A 331 0.14 0.96 26.27
CA GLN A 331 -0.16 0.42 27.60
C GLN A 331 -0.27 -1.11 27.65
N GLY A 332 0.08 -1.81 26.57
CA GLY A 332 0.05 -3.27 26.51
C GLY A 332 -1.36 -3.84 26.27
N ALA A 333 -2.16 -3.20 25.41
CA ALA A 333 -3.47 -3.70 25.00
C ALA A 333 -3.41 -5.20 24.63
N SER A 334 -4.35 -5.98 25.19
CA SER A 334 -4.53 -7.38 24.83
C SER A 334 -4.87 -7.56 23.35
N LYS A 335 -4.68 -8.75 22.79
CA LYS A 335 -5.09 -9.06 21.40
C LYS A 335 -6.57 -8.68 21.17
N THR A 336 -7.46 -9.03 22.09
CA THR A 336 -8.90 -8.67 22.06
C THR A 336 -9.11 -7.16 22.02
N GLN A 337 -8.38 -6.41 22.84
CA GLN A 337 -8.47 -4.95 22.85
C GLN A 337 -7.97 -4.34 21.53
N LYS A 338 -6.88 -4.85 20.94
CA LYS A 338 -6.40 -4.41 19.63
C LYS A 338 -7.44 -4.56 18.53
N VAL A 339 -8.21 -5.65 18.56
CA VAL A 339 -9.26 -5.91 17.55
C VAL A 339 -10.46 -5.00 17.73
N ILE A 340 -10.86 -4.77 18.99
CA ILE A 340 -11.87 -3.76 19.32
C ILE A 340 -11.48 -2.38 18.77
N LEU A 341 -10.23 -1.99 19.01
CA LEU A 341 -9.66 -0.73 18.55
C LEU A 341 -9.60 -0.64 17.01
N LEU A 342 -9.26 -1.75 16.34
CA LEU A 342 -9.31 -1.85 14.88
C LEU A 342 -10.73 -1.68 14.34
N MET A 343 -11.74 -2.31 14.97
CA MET A 343 -13.14 -2.16 14.57
C MET A 343 -13.60 -0.70 14.72
N GLU A 344 -13.29 -0.06 15.84
CA GLU A 344 -13.59 1.36 16.09
C GLU A 344 -12.93 2.27 15.03
N LEU A 345 -11.68 1.97 14.64
CA LEU A 345 -11.00 2.68 13.56
C LEU A 345 -11.73 2.56 12.23
N TYR A 346 -12.20 1.36 11.87
CA TYR A 346 -12.94 1.14 10.63
C TYR A 346 -14.32 1.79 10.62
N GLU A 347 -15.00 1.89 11.77
CA GLU A 347 -16.23 2.69 11.87
C GLU A 347 -15.96 4.16 11.52
N HIS A 348 -14.84 4.71 12.00
CA HIS A 348 -14.41 6.07 11.65
C HIS A 348 -13.99 6.23 10.19
N PHE A 349 -13.36 5.23 9.58
CA PHE A 349 -13.10 5.23 8.13
C PHE A 349 -14.39 5.26 7.33
N LYS A 350 -15.39 4.48 7.73
CA LYS A 350 -16.70 4.51 7.09
C LYS A 350 -17.34 5.90 7.18
N GLU A 351 -17.34 6.50 8.36
CA GLU A 351 -17.84 7.87 8.56
C GLU A 351 -17.11 8.88 7.66
N ALA A 352 -15.79 8.77 7.52
CA ALA A 352 -15.00 9.58 6.59
C ALA A 352 -15.49 9.43 5.15
N TYR A 353 -15.61 8.20 4.67
CA TYR A 353 -16.08 7.91 3.32
C TYR A 353 -17.49 8.46 3.08
N ASP A 354 -18.41 8.27 4.03
CA ASP A 354 -19.78 8.77 3.95
C ASP A 354 -19.82 10.31 3.94
N LEU A 355 -18.95 10.97 4.72
CA LEU A 355 -18.80 12.42 4.73
C LEU A 355 -18.22 12.97 3.42
N LEU A 356 -17.30 12.23 2.79
CA LEU A 356 -16.81 12.56 1.46
C LEU A 356 -17.94 12.45 0.45
N LYS A 357 -18.61 11.29 0.37
CA LYS A 357 -19.74 11.03 -0.53
C LYS A 357 -20.84 12.11 -0.40
N SER A 358 -21.24 12.43 0.84
CA SER A 358 -22.32 13.40 1.11
C SER A 358 -21.90 14.87 0.98
N GLY A 359 -20.65 15.20 1.31
CA GLY A 359 -20.12 16.56 1.23
C GLY A 359 -19.96 17.05 -0.21
N PHE A 360 -19.70 16.13 -1.14
CA PHE A 360 -19.57 16.44 -2.56
C PHE A 360 -20.89 16.35 -3.34
N ALA A 361 -21.89 15.59 -2.85
CA ALA A 361 -23.23 15.59 -3.44
C ALA A 361 -23.97 16.94 -3.36
N LYS A 362 -23.48 17.88 -2.54
CA LYS A 362 -24.08 19.21 -2.32
C LYS A 362 -23.43 20.34 -3.12
N ARG A 363 -22.44 20.03 -3.96
CA ARG A 363 -21.78 20.98 -4.88
C ARG A 363 -22.05 20.57 -6.31
#